data_AF-A0A9R1CSW1-F1
#
_entry.id   AF-A0A9R1CSW1-F1
#
_cell.length_a   1.000
_cell.length_b   1.000
_cell.length_c   1.000
_cell.angle_alpha   90.00
_cell.angle_beta   90.00
_cell.angle_gamma   90.00
#
_symmetry.space_group_name_H-M   'P 1'
#
loop_
_entity.id
_entity.type
_entity.pdbx_description
1 polymer ?
#
loop_
_entity_poly.entity_id
_entity_poly.type
_entity_poly.pdbx_seq_one_letter_code
_entity_poly.pdbx_strand_id
1 'polypeptide(L)' 'MTEYTTVSIPKELSERVEETIEGTSFSSTSDLVRFLLRSIVIQHQKQGTLSEAEFDEITDQLRDLGYLE' A
#
# COMPACT_ATOMS: atom_id res chain seq x y z
N MET A 1 21.20 2.95 -11.80
CA MET A 1 20.51 1.74 -11.29
C MET A 1 19.54 2.22 -10.22
N THR A 2 18.32 1.68 -10.17
CA THR A 2 17.39 2.00 -9.08
C THR A 2 17.84 1.27 -7.83
N GLU A 3 18.03 2.00 -6.74
CA GLU A 3 18.32 1.42 -5.43
C GLU A 3 17.02 0.92 -4.79
N TYR A 4 17.06 -0.27 -4.20
CA TYR A 4 15.91 -0.90 -3.56
C TYR A 4 16.16 -1.05 -2.07
N THR A 5 15.10 -0.89 -1.28
CA THR A 5 15.09 -1.17 0.15
C THR A 5 14.04 -2.24 0.44
N THR A 6 14.12 -2.87 1.61
CA THR A 6 13.15 -3.87 2.09
C THR A 6 12.26 -3.27 3.15
N VAL A 7 10.98 -3.68 3.15
CA VAL A 7 9.99 -3.31 4.16
C VAL A 7 9.52 -4.61 4.82
N SER A 8 9.56 -4.65 6.15
CA SER A 8 8.99 -5.77 6.89
C SER A 8 7.49 -5.56 7.06
N ILE A 9 6.71 -6.58 6.76
CA ILE A 9 5.26 -6.59 6.94
C ILE A 9 4.83 -7.88 7.65
N PRO A 10 3.69 -7.88 8.37
CA PRO A 10 3.14 -9.10 8.95
C PRO A 10 2.95 -10.21 7.91
N LYS A 11 3.20 -11.46 8.31
CA LYS A 11 3.14 -12.61 7.39
C LYS A 11 1.72 -12.85 6.87
N GLU A 12 0.74 -12.83 7.77
CA GLU A 12 -0.69 -13.02 7.44
C GLU A 12 -1.17 -12.05 6.37
N LEU A 13 -0.63 -10.84 6.43
CA LEU A 13 -0.95 -9.83 5.47
C LEU A 13 -0.28 -10.09 4.12
N SER A 14 1.00 -10.47 4.10
CA SER A 14 1.66 -10.85 2.85
C SER A 14 0.85 -11.94 2.14
N GLU A 15 0.33 -12.91 2.89
CA GLU A 15 -0.52 -13.98 2.37
C GLU A 15 -1.85 -13.46 1.82
N ARG A 16 -2.55 -12.58 2.56
CA ARG A 16 -3.78 -11.93 2.07
C ARG A 16 -3.56 -11.12 0.79
N VAL A 17 -2.44 -10.41 0.70
CA VAL A 17 -2.10 -9.63 -0.48
C VAL A 17 -1.79 -10.56 -1.66
N GLU A 18 -1.05 -11.65 -1.44
CA GLU A 18 -0.78 -12.67 -2.47
C GLU A 18 -2.07 -13.24 -3.05
N GLU A 19 -3.04 -13.60 -2.20
CA GLU A 19 -4.36 -14.06 -2.66
C GLU A 19 -5.11 -12.97 -3.45
N THR A 20 -5.03 -11.71 -3.00
CA THR A 20 -5.73 -10.58 -3.63
C THR A 20 -5.17 -10.23 -5.01
N ILE A 21 -3.87 -10.43 -5.24
CA ILE A 21 -3.25 -10.13 -6.54
C ILE A 21 -3.46 -11.26 -7.56
N GLU A 22 -3.94 -12.44 -7.16
CA GLU A 22 -4.29 -13.50 -8.10
C GLU A 22 -5.36 -13.03 -9.09
N GLY A 23 -5.04 -13.10 -10.38
CA GLY A 23 -5.93 -12.62 -11.46
C GLY A 23 -5.84 -11.12 -11.75
N THR A 24 -4.97 -10.38 -11.05
CA THR A 24 -4.67 -8.98 -11.37
C THR A 24 -3.45 -8.86 -12.29
N SER A 25 -3.11 -7.63 -12.72
CA SER A 25 -1.90 -7.36 -13.51
C SER A 25 -0.63 -7.23 -12.66
N PHE A 26 -0.70 -7.37 -11.34
CA PHE A 26 0.45 -7.27 -10.46
C PHE A 26 1.27 -8.57 -10.48
N SER A 27 2.59 -8.45 -10.64
CA SER A 27 3.50 -9.59 -10.68
C SER A 27 4.01 -10.05 -9.31
N SER A 28 3.84 -9.23 -8.27
CA SER A 28 4.25 -9.55 -6.90
C SER A 28 3.59 -8.64 -5.86
N THR A 29 3.60 -9.07 -4.60
CA THR A 29 3.26 -8.25 -3.42
C THR A 29 4.05 -6.94 -3.40
N SER A 30 5.35 -7.00 -3.71
CA SER A 30 6.22 -5.83 -3.79
C SER A 30 5.78 -4.83 -4.85
N ASP A 31 5.25 -5.30 -6.00
CA ASP A 31 4.76 -4.42 -7.06
C ASP A 31 3.49 -3.70 -6.65
N LEU A 32 2.56 -4.40 -5.99
CA LEU A 32 1.36 -3.77 -5.43
C LEU A 32 1.74 -2.74 -4.36
N VAL A 33 2.58 -3.12 -3.38
CA VAL A 33 3.00 -2.21 -2.29
C VAL A 33 3.72 -0.98 -2.87
N ARG A 34 4.59 -1.18 -3.87
CA ARG A 34 5.25 -0.07 -4.56
C ARG A 34 4.25 0.84 -5.27
N PHE A 35 3.23 0.28 -5.93
CA PHE A 35 2.18 1.05 -6.58
C PHE A 35 1.38 1.88 -5.57
N LEU A 36 0.96 1.27 -4.45
CA LEU A 36 0.21 1.95 -3.38
C LEU A 36 1.04 3.09 -2.77
N LEU A 37 2.28 2.81 -2.37
CA LEU A 37 3.19 3.83 -1.84
C LEU A 37 3.40 4.97 -2.83
N ARG A 38 3.57 4.65 -4.11
CA ARG A 38 3.73 5.68 -5.16
C ARG A 38 2.45 6.48 -5.36
N SER A 39 1.28 5.85 -5.32
CA SER A 39 -0.01 6.53 -5.42
C SER A 39 -0.17 7.54 -4.29
N ILE A 40 0.05 7.11 -3.05
CA ILE A 40 -0.05 7.95 -1.85
C ILE A 40 0.94 9.13 -1.93
N VAL A 41 2.22 8.86 -2.25
CA VAL A 41 3.24 9.91 -2.33
C VAL A 41 2.98 10.88 -3.47
N ILE A 42 2.54 10.42 -4.64
CA ILE A 42 2.23 11.30 -5.78
C ILE A 42 1.01 12.17 -5.49
N GLN A 43 -0.04 11.61 -4.88
CA GLN A 43 -1.20 12.38 -4.45
C GLN A 43 -0.79 13.45 -3.43
N HIS A 44 0.04 13.08 -2.45
CA HIS A 44 0.60 14.01 -1.47
C HIS A 44 1.46 15.13 -2.11
N GLN A 45 2.28 14.81 -3.12
CA GLN A 45 3.11 15.81 -3.82
C GLN A 45 2.29 16.76 -4.71
N LYS A 46 1.14 16.33 -5.23
CA LYS A 46 0.26 17.18 -6.04
C LYS A 46 -0.56 18.16 -5.21
N GLN A 47 -0.87 17.85 -3.95
CA GLN A 47 -1.67 18.71 -3.06
C GLN A 47 -0.89 19.31 -1.87
N GLY A 48 0.40 19.00 -1.70
CA GLY A 48 1.26 19.61 -0.68
C GLY A 48 1.02 19.10 0.75
N THR A 49 -0.15 18.52 1.02
CA THR A 49 -0.52 17.88 2.29
C THR A 49 -1.61 16.84 2.02
N LEU A 50 -1.53 15.68 2.67
CA LEU A 50 -2.59 14.67 2.68
C LEU A 50 -3.76 15.33 3.41
N SER A 51 -4.94 15.40 2.79
CA SER A 51 -6.12 15.86 3.54
C SER A 51 -6.49 14.81 4.58
N GLU A 52 -7.08 15.23 5.70
CA GLU A 52 -7.56 14.29 6.73
C GLU A 52 -8.51 13.25 6.14
N ALA A 53 -9.36 13.63 5.18
CA ALA A 53 -10.29 12.72 4.53
C ALA A 53 -9.60 11.59 3.74
N GLU A 54 -8.50 11.91 3.04
CA GLU A 54 -7.72 10.89 2.31
C GLU A 54 -6.90 10.03 3.26
N PHE A 55 -6.43 10.59 4.37
CA PHE A 55 -5.74 9.84 5.41
C PHE A 55 -6.70 8.86 6.11
N ASP A 56 -7.93 9.29 6.39
CA ASP A 56 -8.98 8.46 6.99
C ASP A 56 -9.39 7.33 6.04
N GLU A 57 -9.52 7.60 4.74
CA GLU A 57 -9.84 6.54 3.76
C GLU A 57 -8.74 5.47 3.67
N ILE A 58 -7.46 5.89 3.72
CA ILE A 58 -6.33 4.95 3.79
C ILE A 58 -6.33 4.21 5.13
N THR A 59 -6.63 4.90 6.22
CA THR A 59 -6.68 4.32 7.57
C THR A 59 -7.77 3.27 7.68
N ASP A 60 -8.94 3.51 7.10
CA ASP A 60 -10.06 2.57 7.06
C ASP A 60 -9.72 1.35 6.20
N GLN A 61 -9.09 1.54 5.03
CA GLN A 61 -8.57 0.42 4.23
C GLN A 61 -7.54 -0.40 5.01
N LEU A 62 -6.67 0.26 5.78
CA LEU A 62 -5.69 -0.42 6.63
C LEU A 62 -6.34 -1.14 7.82
N ARG A 63 -7.42 -0.60 8.40
CA ARG A 63 -8.21 -1.27 9.45
C ARG A 63 -8.92 -2.50 8.91
N ASP A 64 -9.56 -2.42 7.75
CA ASP A 64 -10.25 -3.55 7.11
C ASP A 64 -9.28 -4.69 6.79
N LEU A 65 -8.04 -4.34 6.46
CA LEU A 65 -6.96 -5.29 6.23
C LEU A 65 -6.31 -5.80 7.54
N GLY A 66 -6.62 -5.19 8.69
CA GLY A 66 -6.19 -5.61 10.03
C GLY A 66 -4.86 -5.04 10.51
N TYR A 67 -4.43 -3.90 9.98
CA TYR A 67 -3.13 -3.29 10.33
C TYR A 67 -3.18 -2.24 11.43
N LEU A 68 -4.36 -1.71 11.72
CA LEU A 68 -4.60 -0.64 12.69
C LEU A 68 -5.76 -1.06 13.59
N GLU A 69 -5.63 -0.80 14.91
CA GLU A 69 -6.72 -0.98 15.89
C GLU A 69 -7.60 0.27 16.02
#